data_AF-A0ABD3BCV0-F1
#
_entry.id   AF-A0ABD3BCV0-F1
#
_cell.length_a   1.000
_cell.length_b   1.000
_cell.length_c   1.000
_cell.angle_alpha   90.00
_cell.angle_beta   90.00
_cell.angle_gamma   90.00
#
_symmetry.space_group_name_H-M   'P 1'
#
loop_
_entity.id
_entity.type
_entity.pdbx_description
1 polymer ?
#
loop_
_entity_poly.entity_id
_entity_poly.type
_entity_poly.pdbx_seq_one_letter_code
_entity_poly.pdbx_strand_id
1 'polypeptide(L)'
;MTTKKGSLTNIDLVEKMKLYEKKKKELIKKASAIRRIYKVDACAILYPPDGSGPEVWPSQAVAEAVLNRFIRTPESERVMMDPKSFALKQMARKKKKEAKKKSGASTSGTKAVEQEITDDKSSDN
;
A
#
# COMPACT_ATOMS: atom_id res chain seq x y z
N MET A 1 -6.85 -23.95 4.10
CA MET A 1 -5.60 -23.68 3.35
C MET A 1 -4.74 -22.71 4.18
N THR A 2 -3.75 -23.21 4.91
CA THR A 2 -2.89 -22.43 5.80
C THR A 2 -1.58 -22.09 5.09
N THR A 3 -1.31 -20.81 4.84
CA THR A 3 -0.01 -20.40 4.28
C THR A 3 1.00 -20.23 5.41
N LYS A 4 2.05 -21.07 5.41
CA LYS A 4 3.17 -20.96 6.35
C LYS A 4 3.99 -19.71 6.02
N LYS A 5 4.17 -18.83 7.00
CA LYS A 5 4.96 -17.60 6.88
C LYS A 5 6.44 -17.94 7.02
N GLY A 6 7.18 -17.96 5.90
CA GLY A 6 8.61 -18.28 5.88
C GLY A 6 9.49 -17.13 6.37
N SER A 7 10.56 -17.45 7.09
CA SER A 7 11.66 -16.55 7.43
C SER A 7 12.59 -16.37 6.21
N LEU A 8 13.06 -15.14 5.96
CA LEU A 8 13.80 -14.77 4.74
C LEU A 8 15.30 -15.05 4.79
N THR A 9 15.83 -15.66 5.85
CA THR A 9 17.27 -15.60 6.15
C THR A 9 18.09 -16.84 5.78
N ASN A 10 17.52 -17.89 5.19
CA ASN A 10 18.32 -19.03 4.69
C ASN A 10 17.53 -19.84 3.63
N ILE A 11 17.37 -19.26 2.44
CA ILE A 11 16.68 -19.91 1.32
C ILE A 11 17.73 -20.20 0.26
N ASP A 12 17.79 -21.46 -0.18
CA ASP A 12 18.67 -21.92 -1.25
C ASP A 12 18.39 -21.16 -2.57
N LEU A 13 19.41 -21.01 -3.42
CA LEU A 13 19.27 -20.27 -4.68
C LEU A 13 18.21 -20.90 -5.59
N VAL A 14 18.09 -22.23 -5.61
CA VAL A 14 17.07 -22.93 -6.42
C VAL A 14 15.66 -22.57 -5.95
N GLU A 15 15.44 -22.55 -4.63
CA GLU A 15 14.15 -22.16 -4.05
C GLU A 15 13.83 -20.68 -4.29
N LYS A 16 14.84 -19.80 -4.19
CA LYS A 16 14.70 -18.38 -4.52
C LYS A 16 14.30 -18.18 -5.98
N MET A 17 14.94 -18.91 -6.91
CA MET A 17 14.62 -18.85 -8.34
C MET A 17 13.20 -19.34 -8.63
N LYS A 18 12.76 -20.46 -8.02
CA LYS A 18 11.38 -20.95 -8.16
C LYS A 18 10.36 -19.93 -7.65
N LEU A 19 10.61 -19.32 -6.51
CA LEU A 19 9.75 -18.27 -5.95
C LEU A 19 9.74 -17.03 -6.84
N TYR A 20 10.90 -16.60 -7.33
CA TYR A 20 11.05 -15.48 -8.25
C TYR A 20 10.18 -15.67 -9.48
N GLU A 21 10.29 -16.80 -10.17
CA GLU A 21 9.51 -17.09 -11.37
C GLU A 21 8.00 -17.07 -11.12
N LYS A 22 7.56 -17.64 -9.98
CA LYS A 22 6.15 -17.57 -9.57
C LYS A 22 5.71 -16.13 -9.34
N LYS A 23 6.51 -15.33 -8.63
CA LYS A 23 6.17 -13.95 -8.26
C LYS A 23 6.22 -12.99 -9.44
N LYS A 24 7.18 -13.17 -10.34
CA LYS A 24 7.30 -12.46 -11.63
C LYS A 24 6.03 -12.63 -12.44
N LYS A 25 5.56 -13.87 -12.64
CA LYS A 25 4.31 -14.15 -13.38
C LYS A 25 3.10 -13.49 -12.73
N GLU A 26 2.96 -13.58 -11.42
CA GLU A 26 1.88 -12.92 -10.67
C GLU A 26 1.93 -11.39 -10.80
N LEU A 27 3.12 -10.78 -10.72
CA LEU A 27 3.32 -9.35 -10.83
C LEU A 27 2.99 -8.84 -12.23
N ILE A 28 3.55 -9.48 -13.27
CA ILE A 28 3.31 -9.13 -14.67
C ILE A 28 1.82 -9.24 -15.01
N LYS A 29 1.13 -10.28 -14.52
CA LYS A 29 -0.32 -10.42 -14.72
C LYS A 29 -1.10 -9.23 -14.14
N LYS A 30 -0.74 -8.77 -12.94
CA LYS A 30 -1.38 -7.59 -12.31
C LYS A 30 -1.03 -6.29 -13.04
N ALA A 31 0.24 -6.09 -13.39
CA ALA A 31 0.70 -4.92 -14.14
C ALA A 31 0.01 -4.82 -15.51
N SER A 32 -0.12 -5.95 -16.22
CA SER A 32 -0.85 -6.05 -17.48
C SER A 32 -2.33 -5.71 -17.33
N ALA A 33 -2.99 -6.19 -16.27
CA ALA A 33 -4.37 -5.82 -15.98
C ALA A 33 -4.54 -4.31 -15.73
N ILE A 34 -3.67 -3.70 -14.94
CA ILE A 34 -3.68 -2.25 -14.67
C ILE A 34 -3.49 -1.46 -15.98
N ARG A 35 -2.45 -1.80 -16.75
CA ARG A 35 -2.19 -1.20 -18.07
C ARG A 35 -3.40 -1.29 -18.99
N ARG A 36 -4.06 -2.45 -19.03
CA ARG A 36 -5.22 -2.69 -19.91
C ARG A 36 -6.48 -1.94 -19.48
N ILE A 37 -6.79 -1.94 -18.18
CA ILE A 37 -8.03 -1.35 -17.63
C ILE A 37 -7.94 0.18 -17.66
N TYR A 38 -6.84 0.72 -17.14
CA TYR A 38 -6.67 2.17 -16.99
C TYR A 38 -6.02 2.84 -18.20
N LYS A 39 -5.60 2.06 -19.21
CA LYS A 39 -4.96 2.56 -20.43
C LYS A 39 -3.73 3.42 -20.14
N VAL A 40 -2.99 3.07 -19.09
CA VAL A 40 -1.76 3.75 -18.67
C VAL A 40 -0.54 2.99 -19.17
N ASP A 41 0.54 3.72 -19.47
CA ASP A 41 1.84 3.08 -19.69
C ASP A 41 2.39 2.57 -18.35
N ALA A 42 2.78 1.30 -18.35
CA ALA A 42 3.34 0.65 -17.19
C ALA A 42 4.44 -0.33 -17.64
N CYS A 43 5.51 -0.38 -16.86
CA CYS A 43 6.62 -1.30 -17.06
C CYS A 43 7.06 -1.90 -15.71
N ALA A 44 7.76 -3.02 -15.78
CA ALA A 44 8.42 -3.63 -14.64
C ALA A 44 9.85 -4.02 -15.04
N ILE A 45 10.80 -3.69 -14.18
CA ILE A 45 12.20 -4.08 -14.28
C ILE A 45 12.48 -4.98 -13.09
N LEU A 46 12.78 -6.25 -13.35
CA LEU A 46 12.98 -7.26 -12.32
C LEU A 46 14.43 -7.75 -12.35
N TYR A 47 15.02 -7.94 -11.18
CA TYR A 47 16.36 -8.48 -11.04
C TYR A 47 16.28 -9.89 -10.46
N PRO A 48 16.66 -10.92 -11.24
CA PRO A 48 16.71 -12.29 -10.76
C PRO A 48 17.72 -12.48 -9.62
N PRO A 49 17.48 -13.43 -8.69
CA PRO A 49 18.36 -13.66 -7.55
C PRO A 49 19.67 -14.39 -7.91
N ASP A 50 19.79 -14.95 -9.12
CA ASP A 50 21.00 -15.59 -9.63
C ASP A 50 22.04 -14.59 -10.17
N GLY A 51 21.72 -13.30 -10.16
CA GLY A 51 22.63 -12.25 -10.64
C GLY A 51 22.67 -12.12 -12.16
N SER A 52 21.76 -12.79 -12.88
CA SER A 52 21.54 -12.51 -14.30
C SER A 52 21.04 -11.07 -14.51
N GLY A 53 21.11 -10.61 -15.76
CA GLY A 53 20.69 -9.26 -16.13
C GLY A 53 19.21 -8.98 -15.82
N PRO A 54 18.79 -7.71 -15.87
CA PRO A 54 17.41 -7.34 -15.60
C PRO A 54 16.45 -7.94 -16.63
N GLU A 55 15.35 -8.49 -16.15
CA GLU A 55 14.23 -8.91 -16.98
C GLU A 55 13.21 -7.79 -17.05
N VAL A 56 12.86 -7.37 -18.27
CA VAL A 56 12.04 -6.18 -18.49
C VAL A 56 10.71 -6.55 -19.14
N TRP A 57 9.63 -6.02 -18.59
CA TRP A 57 8.28 -6.10 -19.16
C TRP A 57 7.72 -4.70 -19.41
N PRO A 58 6.97 -4.45 -20.50
CA PRO A 58 6.62 -5.39 -21.58
C PRO A 58 7.71 -5.57 -22.64
N SER A 59 8.56 -4.56 -22.81
CA SER A 59 9.77 -4.60 -23.62
C SER A 59 10.72 -3.54 -23.09
N GLN A 60 12.01 -3.65 -23.44
CA GLN A 60 13.02 -2.68 -23.03
C GLN A 60 12.69 -1.26 -23.53
N ALA A 61 12.30 -1.11 -24.80
CA ALA A 61 11.96 0.18 -25.38
C ALA A 61 10.79 0.88 -24.65
N VAL A 62 9.76 0.12 -24.24
CA VAL A 62 8.63 0.69 -23.47
C VAL A 62 9.09 1.10 -22.07
N ALA A 63 9.91 0.28 -21.41
CA ALA A 63 10.42 0.61 -20.08
C ALA A 63 11.31 1.86 -20.11
N GLU A 64 12.17 1.99 -21.12
CA GLU A 64 13.00 3.17 -21.33
C GLU A 64 12.15 4.41 -21.59
N ALA A 65 11.11 4.33 -22.43
CA ALA A 65 10.21 5.45 -22.68
C ALA A 65 9.48 5.90 -21.40
N VAL A 66 8.96 4.96 -20.61
CA VAL A 66 8.29 5.24 -19.33
C VAL A 66 9.26 5.85 -18.33
N LEU A 67 10.47 5.29 -18.21
CA LEU A 67 11.49 5.77 -17.30
C LEU A 67 11.97 7.18 -17.69
N ASN A 68 12.20 7.43 -18.97
CA ASN A 68 12.58 8.74 -19.49
C ASN A 68 11.50 9.78 -19.21
N ARG A 69 10.22 9.44 -19.41
CA ARG A 69 9.10 10.31 -19.05
C ARG A 69 9.08 10.59 -17.55
N PHE A 70 9.25 9.56 -16.72
CA PHE A 70 9.28 9.69 -15.26
C PHE A 70 10.43 10.59 -14.78
N ILE A 71 11.63 10.45 -15.34
CA ILE A 71 12.80 11.27 -15.02
C ILE A 71 12.66 12.72 -15.53
N ARG A 72 11.82 12.98 -16.53
CA ARG A 72 11.53 14.34 -17.01
C ARG A 72 10.43 15.05 -16.21
N THR A 73 9.55 14.31 -15.55
CA THR A 73 8.52 14.88 -14.65
C THR A 73 9.18 15.57 -13.46
N PRO A 74 8.78 16.79 -13.04
CA PRO A 74 9.32 17.43 -11.84
C PRO A 74 9.19 16.56 -10.58
N GLU A 75 10.16 16.61 -9.66
CA GLU A 75 10.17 15.76 -8.46
C GLU A 75 8.91 15.95 -7.60
N SER A 76 8.40 17.18 -7.50
CA SER A 76 7.16 17.51 -6.79
C SER A 76 5.92 16.78 -7.31
N GLU A 77 5.93 16.38 -8.58
CA GLU A 77 4.84 15.64 -9.23
C GLU A 77 5.07 14.12 -9.23
N ARG A 78 6.28 13.67 -8.86
CA ARG A 78 6.59 12.23 -8.80
C ARG A 78 6.05 11.63 -7.52
N VAL A 79 5.13 10.69 -7.65
CA VAL A 79 4.69 9.86 -6.54
C VAL A 79 5.55 8.59 -6.51
N MET A 80 6.53 8.55 -5.61
CA MET A 80 7.30 7.34 -5.32
C MET A 80 6.80 6.70 -4.02
N MET A 81 6.57 5.39 -4.04
CA MET A 81 6.12 4.64 -2.87
C MET A 81 7.21 3.66 -2.44
N ASP A 82 7.76 3.84 -1.25
CA ASP A 82 8.61 2.81 -0.64
C ASP A 82 7.74 1.67 -0.08
N PRO A 83 7.93 0.42 -0.56
CA PRO A 83 7.11 -0.71 -0.13
C PRO A 83 7.17 -0.98 1.38
N LYS A 84 8.32 -0.74 2.03
CA LYS A 84 8.49 -1.00 3.47
C LYS A 84 7.69 -0.02 4.30
N SER A 85 7.83 1.27 4.04
CA SER A 85 7.07 2.33 4.72
C SER A 85 5.58 2.20 4.45
N PHE A 86 5.18 1.84 3.24
CA PHE A 86 3.78 1.55 2.93
C PHE A 86 3.25 0.38 3.75
N ALA A 87 3.97 -0.74 3.83
CA ALA A 87 3.57 -1.88 4.65
C ALA A 87 3.45 -1.49 6.12
N LEU A 88 4.45 -0.84 6.71
CA LEU A 88 4.42 -0.38 8.11
C LEU A 88 3.23 0.55 8.38
N LYS A 89 2.97 1.51 7.49
CA LYS A 89 1.83 2.42 7.57
C LYS A 89 0.50 1.67 7.56
N GLN A 90 0.35 0.66 6.69
CA GLN A 90 -0.85 -0.16 6.62
C GLN A 90 -1.04 -1.00 7.90
N MET A 91 0.04 -1.56 8.46
CA MET A 91 -0.02 -2.31 9.72
C MET A 91 -0.43 -1.40 10.89
N ALA A 92 0.13 -0.20 10.98
CA ALA A 92 -0.23 0.79 12.00
C ALA A 92 -1.70 1.21 11.88
N ARG A 93 -2.20 1.46 10.66
CA ARG A 93 -3.62 1.78 10.42
C ARG A 93 -4.56 0.66 10.85
N LYS A 94 -4.20 -0.60 10.59
CA LYS A 94 -5.00 -1.75 11.04
C LYS A 94 -5.05 -1.83 12.57
N LYS A 95 -3.91 -1.71 13.26
CA LYS A 95 -3.85 -1.70 14.73
C LYS A 95 -4.70 -0.59 15.35
N LYS A 96 -4.65 0.64 14.80
CA LYS A 96 -5.50 1.76 15.26
C LYS A 96 -7.00 1.47 15.10
N LYS A 97 -7.41 0.85 13.98
CA LYS A 97 -8.81 0.45 13.75
C LYS A 97 -9.26 -0.61 14.75
N GLU A 98 -8.42 -1.60 15.04
CA GLU A 98 -8.70 -2.65 16.02
C GLU A 98 -8.80 -2.09 17.45
N ALA A 99 -7.93 -1.14 17.82
CA ALA A 99 -8.00 -0.46 19.11
C ALA A 99 -9.30 0.35 19.27
N LYS A 100 -9.70 1.11 18.24
CA LYS A 100 -10.96 1.87 18.24
C LYS A 100 -12.20 0.96 18.31
N LYS A 101 -12.13 -0.25 17.74
CA LYS A 101 -13.21 -1.25 17.84
C LYS A 101 -13.31 -1.87 19.24
N LYS A 102 -12.18 -2.03 19.94
CA LYS A 102 -12.12 -2.56 21.32
C LYS A 102 -12.51 -1.53 22.38
N SER A 103 -12.33 -0.23 22.12
CA SER A 103 -12.77 0.85 23.01
C SER A 103 -14.23 1.29 22.78
N GLY A 104 -15.00 0.55 21.96
CA GLY A 104 -16.37 0.88 21.57
C GLY A 104 -17.43 -0.07 22.13
N ALA A 105 -17.23 -0.64 23.33
CA ALA A 105 -18.25 -1.36 24.08
C ALA A 105 -18.72 -0.50 25.27
N SER A 106 -19.94 0.06 25.13
CA SER A 106 -20.90 0.43 26.18
C SER A 106 -20.37 1.14 27.43
N THR A 107 -20.39 2.48 27.43
CA THR A 107 -20.82 3.25 28.61
C THR A 107 -22.32 3.46 28.47
N SER A 108 -23.12 2.51 28.96
CA SER A 108 -24.55 2.71 29.21
C SER A 108 -24.69 3.30 30.60
N GLY A 109 -25.21 4.53 30.68
CA GLY A 109 -25.46 5.24 31.93
C GLY A 109 -26.34 6.45 31.66
N THR A 110 -27.62 6.17 31.51
CA THR A 110 -28.72 7.15 31.51
C THR A 110 -28.63 8.11 32.69
N LYS A 111 -28.80 9.41 32.44
CA LYS A 111 -29.78 10.22 33.18
C LYS A 111 -30.24 11.41 32.33
N ALA A 112 -31.50 11.33 31.91
CA ALA A 112 -32.31 12.50 31.64
C ALA A 112 -32.56 13.26 32.95
N VAL A 113 -32.69 14.58 32.86
CA VAL A 113 -33.80 15.38 33.40
C VAL A 113 -33.54 16.83 32.98
N GLU A 114 -34.42 17.35 32.14
CA GLU A 114 -34.62 18.78 31.91
C GLU A 114 -35.11 19.46 33.20
N GLN A 115 -34.60 20.66 33.47
CA GLN A 115 -35.43 21.75 33.98
C GLN A 115 -35.05 23.03 33.23
N GLU A 116 -36.00 23.51 32.42
CA GLU A 116 -36.14 24.90 32.00
C GLU A 116 -36.31 25.82 33.21
N ILE A 117 -36.00 27.11 33.03
CA ILE A 117 -36.56 28.36 33.59
C ILE A 117 -35.53 29.46 33.23
N THR A 118 -35.65 30.06 32.03
CA THR A 118 -36.30 31.35 31.72
C THR A 118 -35.60 32.58 32.30
N ASP A 119 -35.19 33.46 31.38
CA ASP A 119 -35.19 34.92 31.42
C ASP A 119 -34.76 35.64 32.72
N ASP A 120 -33.68 36.43 32.65
CA ASP A 120 -33.79 37.90 32.69
C ASP A 120 -32.44 38.59 32.33
N LYS A 121 -32.51 39.42 31.28
CA LYS A 121 -31.92 40.77 31.06
C LYS A 121 -30.52 41.17 31.54
N SER A 122 -29.95 42.02 30.67
CA SER A 122 -29.05 43.17 30.96
C SER A 122 -27.67 42.81 31.51
N SER A 123 -26.59 43.56 31.27
CA SER A 123 -26.35 44.86 30.67
C SER A 123 -24.84 44.93 30.47
N ASP A 124 -24.39 45.72 29.51
CA ASP A 124 -23.15 46.52 29.54
C ASP A 124 -21.89 45.90 30.17
N ASN A 125 -20.90 45.58 29.33
CA ASN A 125 -19.70 46.42 29.16
C ASN A 125 -18.88 45.95 27.95
#